data_AF-A0A6N7XZA2-F1
#
_entry.id   AF-A0A6N7XZA2-F1
#
_cell.length_a   1.000
_cell.length_b   1.000
_cell.length_c   1.000
_cell.angle_alpha   90.00
_cell.angle_beta   90.00
_cell.angle_gamma   90.00
#
_symmetry.space_group_name_H-M   'P 1'
#
loop_
_entity.id
_entity.type
_entity.pdbx_description
1 polymer ?
#
loop_
_entity_poly.entity_id
_entity_poly.type
_entity_poly.pdbx_seq_one_letter_code
_entity_poly.pdbx_strand_id
1 'polypeptide(L)'
;MEIKTIIFNSLKYIEININEPIKAEDIAKNAGYSLYHFSRIFKKQMGLSIMDYVKERRLIKASEEISNGKKIIDIAFNCGYQSHSGFTKAFKNKFGFSPALLRAFSFQINSLGGNCNMSHVFMNYTPIHSTKEELYEILIKTIDKNMLEYDNEKINKAYELACIAYDGKKRYSEDDYVTHLINVAILLSEMEANEETVVASLLHDIILEESSISFEEVKKEFSNRTIDIIKGVMEFNRDDNIIDEDVIMIKLAERLHNMRTIEFMNESRWKEKAKETLEIFLPIAVKLNNEKIIAELNDLSVKYI
;
A
#
# COMPACT_ATOMS: atom_id res chain seq x y z
N MET A 1 -17.53 27.85 2.48
CA MET A 1 -16.81 26.63 2.90
C MET A 1 -16.01 26.15 1.71
N GLU A 2 -14.75 25.76 1.89
CA GLU A 2 -13.90 25.32 0.78
C GLU A 2 -14.44 24.01 0.18
N ILE A 3 -14.44 23.85 -1.15
CA ILE A 3 -15.00 22.66 -1.84
C ILE A 3 -14.41 21.36 -1.28
N LYS A 4 -13.13 21.37 -0.88
CA LYS A 4 -12.44 20.24 -0.25
C LYS A 4 -13.06 19.86 1.09
N THR A 5 -13.32 20.83 1.97
CA THR A 5 -13.95 20.60 3.29
C THR A 5 -15.34 20.00 3.15
N ILE A 6 -16.10 20.43 2.13
CA ILE A 6 -17.44 19.92 1.85
C ILE A 6 -17.39 18.45 1.43
N ILE A 7 -16.47 18.08 0.54
CA ILE A 7 -16.25 16.69 0.15
C ILE A 7 -15.82 15.87 1.36
N PHE A 8 -14.79 16.31 2.10
CA PHE A 8 -14.32 15.60 3.29
C PHE A 8 -15.44 15.30 4.31
N ASN A 9 -16.26 16.30 4.64
CA ASN A 9 -17.39 16.12 5.55
C ASN A 9 -18.42 15.12 5.00
N SER A 10 -18.67 15.15 3.69
CA SER A 10 -19.57 14.18 3.05
C SER A 10 -19.02 12.75 3.08
N LEU A 11 -17.70 12.57 2.91
CA LEU A 11 -17.05 11.26 3.03
C LEU A 11 -17.13 10.75 4.46
N LYS A 12 -16.85 11.60 5.45
CA LYS A 12 -17.01 11.26 6.87
C LYS A 12 -18.44 10.85 7.20
N TYR A 13 -19.43 11.57 6.66
CA TYR A 13 -20.83 11.20 6.81
C TYR A 13 -21.14 9.83 6.18
N ILE A 14 -20.61 9.55 5.00
CA ILE A 14 -20.75 8.24 4.34
C ILE A 14 -20.17 7.13 5.21
N GLU A 15 -18.94 7.28 5.73
CA GLU A 15 -18.30 6.25 6.55
C GLU A 15 -19.08 5.94 7.84
N ILE A 16 -19.57 6.98 8.54
CA ILE A 16 -20.37 6.82 9.76
C ILE A 16 -21.67 6.06 9.48
N ASN A 17 -22.27 6.26 8.31
CA ASN A 17 -23.57 5.72 7.95
C ASN A 17 -23.49 4.56 6.94
N ILE A 18 -22.30 3.98 6.71
CA ILE A 18 -22.07 3.07 5.58
C ILE A 18 -22.90 1.77 5.66
N ASN A 19 -23.27 1.38 6.88
CA ASN A 19 -24.07 0.19 7.20
C ASN A 19 -25.58 0.43 7.06
N GLU A 20 -26.01 1.67 7.01
CA GLU A 20 -27.42 2.03 6.96
C GLU A 20 -27.85 2.38 5.52
N PRO A 21 -29.15 2.32 5.19
CA PRO A 21 -29.66 2.82 3.93
C PRO A 21 -29.36 4.33 3.78
N ILE A 22 -28.37 4.67 2.96
CA ILE A 22 -27.97 6.05 2.68
C ILE A 22 -28.38 6.45 1.27
N LYS A 23 -28.99 7.63 1.12
CA LYS A 23 -29.33 8.19 -0.19
C LYS A 23 -28.40 9.35 -0.54
N ALA A 24 -28.24 9.61 -1.84
CA ALA A 24 -27.42 10.73 -2.31
C ALA A 24 -27.95 12.08 -1.81
N GLU A 25 -29.26 12.19 -1.62
CA GLU A 25 -29.94 13.35 -1.05
C GLU A 25 -29.50 13.62 0.39
N ASP A 26 -29.33 12.58 1.21
CA ASP A 26 -28.92 12.71 2.62
C ASP A 26 -27.50 13.24 2.71
N ILE A 27 -26.61 12.72 1.85
CA ILE A 27 -25.22 13.13 1.75
C ILE A 27 -25.12 14.59 1.26
N ALA A 28 -25.88 14.95 0.22
CA ALA A 28 -25.93 16.31 -0.30
C ALA A 28 -26.48 17.31 0.74
N LYS A 29 -27.52 16.92 1.47
CA LYS A 29 -28.13 17.72 2.52
C LYS A 29 -27.17 17.92 3.70
N ASN A 30 -26.45 16.87 4.11
CA ASN A 30 -25.41 16.97 5.14
C ASN A 30 -24.28 17.93 4.71
N ALA A 31 -23.93 17.93 3.43
CA ALA A 31 -22.97 18.85 2.85
C ALA A 31 -23.50 20.31 2.71
N GLY A 32 -24.81 20.54 2.92
CA GLY A 32 -25.43 21.86 2.79
C GLY A 32 -25.78 22.27 1.35
N TYR A 33 -25.95 21.30 0.45
CA TYR A 33 -26.17 21.54 -0.98
C TYR A 33 -27.40 20.82 -1.53
N SER A 34 -27.92 21.33 -2.66
CA SER A 34 -28.89 20.56 -3.46
C SER A 34 -28.21 19.34 -4.08
N LEU A 35 -28.96 18.24 -4.25
CA LEU A 35 -28.44 17.00 -4.83
C LEU A 35 -27.76 17.23 -6.18
N TYR A 36 -28.39 18.02 -7.06
CA TYR A 36 -27.86 18.28 -8.40
C TYR A 36 -26.49 18.98 -8.36
N HIS A 37 -26.37 20.03 -7.54
CA HIS A 37 -25.13 20.78 -7.43
C HIS A 37 -24.04 19.94 -6.78
N PHE A 38 -24.38 19.27 -5.68
CA PHE A 38 -23.44 18.42 -4.97
C PHE A 38 -22.97 17.25 -5.80
N SER A 39 -23.85 16.57 -6.56
CA SER A 39 -23.46 15.46 -7.44
C SER A 39 -22.46 15.87 -8.51
N ARG A 40 -22.59 17.08 -9.09
CA ARG A 40 -21.60 17.60 -10.06
C ARG A 40 -20.27 17.89 -9.40
N ILE A 41 -20.27 18.50 -8.21
CA ILE A 41 -19.05 18.76 -7.45
C ILE A 41 -18.39 17.44 -7.05
N PHE A 42 -19.14 16.51 -6.46
CA PHE A 42 -18.65 15.22 -6.02
C PHE A 42 -18.05 14.42 -7.18
N LYS A 43 -18.76 14.31 -8.31
CA LYS A 43 -18.23 13.61 -9.49
C LYS A 43 -16.98 14.29 -10.06
N LYS A 44 -16.95 15.63 -10.08
CA LYS A 44 -15.76 16.38 -10.54
C LYS A 44 -14.56 16.17 -9.61
N GLN A 45 -14.79 15.99 -8.31
CA GLN A 45 -13.72 15.83 -7.31
C GLN A 45 -13.27 14.37 -7.16
N MET A 46 -14.20 13.43 -7.13
CA MET A 46 -13.98 12.01 -6.81
C MET A 46 -13.87 11.12 -8.05
N GLY A 47 -14.18 11.63 -9.25
CA GLY A 47 -14.23 10.84 -10.50
C GLY A 47 -15.43 9.88 -10.59
N LEU A 48 -16.10 9.61 -9.47
CA LEU A 48 -17.22 8.68 -9.33
C LEU A 48 -18.51 9.40 -8.95
N SER A 49 -19.66 8.79 -9.22
CA SER A 49 -20.91 9.27 -8.65
C SER A 49 -20.92 9.00 -7.13
N ILE A 50 -21.73 9.78 -6.38
CA ILE A 50 -21.89 9.60 -4.94
C ILE A 50 -22.24 8.15 -4.59
N MET A 51 -23.20 7.57 -5.32
CA MET A 51 -23.67 6.21 -5.02
C MET A 51 -22.70 5.13 -5.49
N ASP A 52 -21.88 5.39 -6.52
CA ASP A 52 -20.84 4.43 -6.91
C ASP A 52 -19.71 4.41 -5.87
N TYR A 53 -19.34 5.57 -5.32
CA TYR A 53 -18.41 5.63 -4.18
C TYR A 53 -18.95 4.85 -2.96
N VAL A 54 -20.23 5.05 -2.59
CA VAL A 54 -20.86 4.30 -1.50
C VAL A 54 -20.85 2.79 -1.76
N LYS A 55 -21.15 2.35 -2.99
CA LYS A 55 -21.09 0.92 -3.36
C LYS A 55 -19.68 0.36 -3.20
N GLU A 56 -18.66 1.08 -3.66
CA GLU A 56 -17.27 0.63 -3.51
C GLU A 56 -16.84 0.50 -2.05
N ARG A 57 -17.19 1.50 -1.21
CA ARG A 57 -16.92 1.46 0.23
C ARG A 57 -17.62 0.29 0.92
N ARG A 58 -18.86 -0.01 0.54
CA ARG A 58 -19.59 -1.18 1.03
C ARG A 58 -18.95 -2.50 0.60
N LEU A 59 -18.42 -2.60 -0.62
CA LEU A 59 -17.69 -3.79 -1.07
C LEU A 59 -16.38 -4.01 -0.28
N ILE A 60 -15.68 -2.93 0.10
CA ILE A 60 -14.49 -3.00 0.96
C ILE A 60 -14.87 -3.48 2.36
N LYS A 61 -15.92 -2.92 2.96
CA LYS A 61 -16.39 -3.40 4.26
C LYS A 61 -16.89 -4.85 4.22
N ALA A 62 -17.50 -5.25 3.11
CA ALA A 62 -17.94 -6.61 2.90
C ALA A 62 -16.78 -7.62 2.94
N SER A 63 -15.59 -7.26 2.43
CA SER A 63 -14.44 -8.17 2.45
C SER A 63 -14.01 -8.50 3.88
N GLU A 64 -13.98 -7.50 4.76
CA GLU A 64 -13.70 -7.67 6.19
C GLU A 64 -14.73 -8.59 6.87
N GLU A 65 -16.02 -8.37 6.61
CA GLU A 65 -17.09 -9.18 7.15
C GLU A 65 -17.06 -10.63 6.65
N ILE A 66 -16.69 -10.84 5.37
CA ILE A 66 -16.54 -12.17 4.77
C ILE A 66 -15.42 -12.93 5.47
N SER A 67 -14.28 -12.28 5.69
CA SER A 67 -13.11 -12.86 6.34
C SER A 67 -13.36 -13.16 7.83
N ASN A 68 -14.18 -12.35 8.49
CA ASN A 68 -14.69 -12.61 9.84
C ASN A 68 -15.78 -13.71 9.89
N GLY A 69 -16.07 -14.35 8.76
CA GLY A 69 -16.96 -15.50 8.68
C GLY A 69 -18.45 -15.19 8.59
N LYS A 70 -18.88 -13.91 8.59
CA LYS A 70 -20.31 -13.55 8.46
C LYS A 70 -20.89 -14.09 7.15
N LYS A 71 -22.15 -14.53 7.07
CA LYS A 71 -22.67 -15.17 5.85
C LYS A 71 -22.66 -14.21 4.67
N ILE A 72 -22.10 -14.64 3.53
CA ILE A 72 -21.97 -13.83 2.31
C ILE A 72 -23.32 -13.28 1.84
N ILE A 73 -24.40 -14.05 1.99
CA ILE A 73 -25.74 -13.63 1.60
C ILE A 73 -26.26 -12.45 2.45
N ASP A 74 -25.98 -12.45 3.76
CA ASP A 74 -26.38 -11.37 4.66
C ASP A 74 -25.59 -10.09 4.35
N ILE A 75 -24.29 -10.27 4.09
CA ILE A 75 -23.39 -9.18 3.68
C ILE A 75 -23.86 -8.56 2.36
N ALA A 76 -24.23 -9.37 1.38
CA ALA A 76 -24.76 -8.89 0.10
C ALA A 76 -25.99 -7.99 0.30
N PHE A 77 -26.92 -8.40 1.17
CA PHE A 77 -28.10 -7.59 1.49
C PHE A 77 -27.74 -6.30 2.23
N ASN A 78 -26.83 -6.36 3.21
CA ASN A 78 -26.36 -5.18 3.95
C ASN A 78 -25.66 -4.16 3.04
N CYS A 79 -24.94 -4.64 2.02
CA CYS A 79 -24.33 -3.78 1.01
C CYS A 79 -25.36 -3.18 0.03
N GLY A 80 -26.62 -3.60 0.10
CA GLY A 80 -27.72 -3.10 -0.74
C GLY A 80 -27.91 -3.87 -2.05
N TYR A 81 -27.37 -5.09 -2.17
CA TYR A 81 -27.60 -5.94 -3.33
C TYR A 81 -28.87 -6.76 -3.14
N GLN A 82 -29.71 -6.81 -4.18
CA GLN A 82 -30.93 -7.61 -4.18
C GLN A 82 -30.68 -9.10 -4.43
N SER A 83 -29.47 -9.46 -4.86
CA SER A 83 -29.10 -10.85 -5.15
C SER A 83 -27.65 -11.15 -4.82
N HIS A 84 -27.41 -12.38 -4.39
CA HIS A 84 -26.07 -12.92 -4.15
C HIS A 84 -25.19 -12.90 -5.42
N SER A 85 -25.77 -13.17 -6.59
CA SER A 85 -25.06 -13.16 -7.87
C SER A 85 -24.64 -11.76 -8.30
N GLY A 86 -25.50 -10.75 -8.08
CA GLY A 86 -25.18 -9.34 -8.32
C GLY A 86 -24.03 -8.86 -7.44
N PHE A 87 -24.08 -9.19 -6.15
CA PHE A 87 -23.00 -8.90 -5.21
C PHE A 87 -21.70 -9.60 -5.62
N THR A 88 -21.74 -10.90 -5.91
CA THR A 88 -20.56 -11.69 -6.29
C THR A 88 -19.87 -11.12 -7.53
N LYS A 89 -20.63 -10.70 -8.54
CA LYS A 89 -20.08 -10.07 -9.75
C LYS A 89 -19.42 -8.73 -9.43
N ALA A 90 -20.08 -7.88 -8.66
CA ALA A 90 -19.52 -6.58 -8.27
C ALA A 90 -18.27 -6.73 -7.40
N PHE A 91 -18.28 -7.69 -6.46
CA PHE A 91 -17.14 -8.03 -5.63
C PHE A 91 -15.96 -8.54 -6.47
N LYS A 92 -16.21 -9.46 -7.40
CA LYS A 92 -15.17 -9.97 -8.31
C LYS A 92 -14.60 -8.88 -9.21
N ASN A 93 -15.44 -7.98 -9.72
CA ASN A 93 -14.97 -6.85 -10.52
C ASN A 93 -14.09 -5.89 -9.71
N LYS A 94 -14.33 -5.76 -8.40
CA LYS A 94 -13.55 -4.89 -7.51
C LYS A 94 -12.24 -5.53 -7.04
N PHE A 95 -12.25 -6.82 -6.69
CA PHE A 95 -11.14 -7.49 -6.01
C PHE A 95 -10.43 -8.56 -6.85
N GLY A 96 -10.89 -8.86 -8.07
CA GLY A 96 -10.32 -9.92 -8.92
C GLY A 96 -10.83 -11.33 -8.60
N PHE A 97 -11.26 -11.58 -7.36
CA PHE A 97 -11.75 -12.89 -6.90
C PHE A 97 -13.16 -12.86 -6.29
N SER A 98 -13.75 -14.05 -6.09
CA SER A 98 -15.12 -14.16 -5.54
C SER A 98 -15.15 -14.06 -4.00
N PRO A 99 -16.28 -13.63 -3.40
CA PRO A 99 -16.50 -13.67 -1.95
C PRO A 99 -16.26 -15.04 -1.31
N ALA A 100 -16.63 -16.11 -2.02
CA ALA A 100 -16.45 -17.49 -1.55
C ALA A 100 -14.96 -17.87 -1.49
N LEU A 101 -14.15 -17.39 -2.45
CA LEU A 101 -12.71 -17.64 -2.45
C LEU A 101 -12.02 -16.91 -1.29
N LEU A 102 -12.40 -15.66 -1.01
CA LEU A 102 -11.92 -14.92 0.16
C LEU A 102 -12.26 -15.64 1.48
N ARG A 103 -13.46 -16.22 1.57
CA ARG A 103 -13.86 -17.05 2.73
C ARG A 103 -13.00 -18.31 2.86
N ALA A 104 -12.70 -18.97 1.75
CA ALA A 104 -11.89 -20.19 1.78
C ALA A 104 -10.48 -19.89 2.28
N PHE A 105 -9.87 -18.79 1.81
CA PHE A 105 -8.56 -18.35 2.29
C PHE A 105 -8.57 -18.02 3.79
N SER A 106 -9.57 -17.25 4.26
CA SER A 106 -9.70 -16.94 5.70
C SER A 106 -9.96 -18.19 6.55
N PHE A 107 -10.70 -19.18 6.05
CA PHE A 107 -10.96 -20.43 6.78
C PHE A 107 -9.75 -21.36 6.86
N GLN A 108 -8.98 -21.50 5.78
CA GLN A 108 -7.74 -22.29 5.78
C GLN A 108 -6.70 -21.69 6.74
N ILE A 109 -6.58 -20.37 6.80
CA ILE A 109 -5.66 -19.68 7.70
C ILE A 109 -6.09 -19.85 9.18
N ASN A 110 -7.38 -19.75 9.49
CA ASN A 110 -7.90 -19.98 10.85
C ASN A 110 -7.75 -21.44 11.33
N SER A 111 -7.86 -22.41 10.41
CA SER A 111 -7.72 -23.85 10.73
C SER A 111 -6.28 -24.26 11.06
N LEU A 112 -5.30 -23.41 10.73
CA LEU A 112 -3.88 -23.60 11.01
C LEU A 112 -3.43 -22.92 12.33
N GLY A 113 -4.36 -22.39 13.14
CA GLY A 113 -4.09 -21.94 14.52
C GLY A 113 -3.59 -20.49 14.68
N GLY A 114 -3.73 -19.63 13.67
CA GLY A 114 -3.38 -18.21 13.77
C GLY A 114 -4.58 -17.32 14.13
N ASN A 115 -4.47 -16.52 15.21
CA ASN A 115 -5.40 -15.43 15.50
C ASN A 115 -5.44 -14.44 14.33
N CYS A 116 -6.52 -14.41 13.56
CA CYS A 116 -6.66 -13.52 12.41
C CYS A 116 -7.18 -12.14 12.83
N ASN A 117 -6.26 -11.22 13.13
CA ASN A 117 -6.47 -9.83 12.73
C ASN A 117 -6.40 -9.79 11.19
N MET A 118 -7.17 -8.90 10.56
CA MET A 118 -7.22 -8.72 9.10
C MET A 118 -5.91 -8.20 8.48
N SER A 119 -4.80 -8.26 9.22
CA SER A 119 -3.44 -7.88 8.84
C SER A 119 -2.84 -8.74 7.73
N HIS A 120 -3.49 -9.83 7.30
CA HIS A 120 -2.97 -10.70 6.23
C HIS A 120 -3.39 -10.30 4.81
N VAL A 121 -4.34 -9.36 4.66
CA VAL A 121 -4.71 -8.80 3.35
C VAL A 121 -3.74 -7.69 2.92
N PHE A 122 -3.24 -6.94 3.89
CA PHE A 122 -2.21 -5.93 3.70
C PHE A 122 -0.85 -6.50 4.04
N MET A 123 0.22 -5.86 3.57
CA MET A 123 1.58 -6.22 4.00
C MET A 123 1.68 -5.94 5.51
N ASN A 124 2.52 -6.66 6.28
CA ASN A 124 2.54 -6.40 7.72
C ASN A 124 2.96 -4.93 7.97
N TYR A 125 2.35 -4.33 8.98
CA TYR A 125 2.69 -2.99 9.41
C TYR A 125 3.81 -3.09 10.45
N THR A 126 4.89 -2.37 10.21
CA THR A 126 5.91 -2.14 11.23
C THR A 126 5.42 -1.04 12.19
N PRO A 127 5.73 -1.15 13.50
CA PRO A 127 5.34 -0.10 14.45
C PRO A 127 5.98 1.24 14.07
N ILE A 128 5.17 2.31 14.15
CA ILE A 128 5.64 3.68 13.94
C ILE A 128 6.64 4.02 15.06
N HIS A 129 7.75 4.70 14.73
CA HIS A 129 8.88 5.01 15.62
C HIS A 129 9.71 3.80 16.10
N SER A 130 9.67 2.66 15.39
CA SER A 130 10.61 1.57 15.65
C SER A 130 12.05 2.02 15.37
N THR A 131 13.00 1.56 16.17
CA THR A 131 14.42 1.82 15.90
C THR A 131 14.91 1.01 14.70
N LYS A 132 16.04 1.42 14.11
CA LYS A 132 16.66 0.68 13.00
C LYS A 132 17.04 -0.76 13.40
N GLU A 133 17.44 -0.97 14.66
CA GLU A 133 17.75 -2.30 15.19
C GLU A 133 16.49 -3.17 15.32
N GLU A 134 15.38 -2.61 15.82
CA GLU A 134 14.10 -3.32 15.92
C GLU A 134 13.57 -3.70 14.54
N LEU A 135 13.66 -2.79 13.57
CA LEU A 135 13.26 -3.05 12.18
C LEU A 135 14.16 -4.11 11.54
N TYR A 136 15.46 -4.09 11.82
CA TYR A 136 16.38 -5.12 11.33
C TYR A 136 16.04 -6.51 11.88
N GLU A 137 15.68 -6.62 13.16
CA GLU A 137 15.19 -7.89 13.69
C GLU A 137 13.90 -8.36 13.00
N ILE A 138 12.99 -7.43 12.67
CA ILE A 138 11.76 -7.76 11.92
C ILE A 138 12.10 -8.24 10.53
N LEU A 139 13.09 -7.63 9.85
CA LEU A 139 13.57 -8.09 8.55
C LEU A 139 14.06 -9.52 8.62
N ILE A 140 14.96 -9.84 9.55
CA ILE A 140 15.49 -11.21 9.71
C ILE A 140 14.36 -12.20 10.03
N LYS A 141 13.46 -11.86 10.95
CA LYS A 141 12.29 -12.71 11.27
C LYS A 141 11.39 -12.93 10.06
N THR A 142 11.26 -11.95 9.17
CA THR A 142 10.45 -12.04 7.95
C THR A 142 11.09 -12.96 6.92
N ILE A 143 12.41 -12.83 6.72
CA ILE A 143 13.22 -13.72 5.86
C ILE A 143 13.08 -15.17 6.32
N ASP A 144 13.29 -15.41 7.63
CA ASP A 144 13.18 -16.75 8.23
C ASP A 144 11.76 -17.33 8.08
N LYS A 145 10.74 -16.52 8.39
CA LYS A 145 9.33 -16.94 8.32
C LYS A 145 8.91 -17.34 6.91
N ASN A 146 9.43 -16.65 5.91
CA ASN A 146 9.12 -16.92 4.50
C ASN A 146 10.07 -17.96 3.89
N MET A 147 10.98 -18.55 4.69
CA MET A 147 11.95 -19.57 4.26
C MET A 147 12.80 -19.10 3.08
N LEU A 148 13.20 -17.83 3.11
CA LEU A 148 14.01 -17.21 2.07
C LEU A 148 15.48 -17.58 2.30
N GLU A 149 16.11 -18.24 1.32
CA GLU A 149 17.50 -18.70 1.40
C GLU A 149 18.50 -17.57 1.10
N TYR A 150 18.42 -16.48 1.85
CA TYR A 150 19.35 -15.36 1.72
C TYR A 150 20.63 -15.57 2.54
N ASP A 151 21.72 -14.98 2.08
CA ASP A 151 22.97 -14.85 2.81
C ASP A 151 22.86 -13.75 3.86
N ASN A 152 22.72 -14.18 5.12
CA ASN A 152 22.63 -13.29 6.27
C ASN A 152 23.84 -12.35 6.41
N GLU A 153 25.04 -12.75 5.96
CA GLU A 153 26.21 -11.88 6.01
C GLU A 153 26.05 -10.70 5.05
N LYS A 154 25.51 -10.94 3.84
CA LYS A 154 25.24 -9.87 2.87
C LYS A 154 24.13 -8.94 3.33
N ILE A 155 23.05 -9.48 3.89
CA ILE A 155 21.94 -8.67 4.43
C ILE A 155 22.45 -7.78 5.57
N ASN A 156 23.22 -8.35 6.50
CA ASN A 156 23.82 -7.59 7.60
C ASN A 156 24.78 -6.51 7.08
N LYS A 157 25.63 -6.84 6.12
CA LYS A 157 26.56 -5.89 5.50
C LYS A 157 25.83 -4.74 4.84
N ALA A 158 24.76 -5.01 4.09
CA ALA A 158 23.96 -3.99 3.44
C ALA A 158 23.27 -3.07 4.47
N TYR A 159 22.73 -3.64 5.55
CA TYR A 159 22.16 -2.90 6.66
C TYR A 159 23.18 -1.97 7.34
N GLU A 160 24.39 -2.45 7.62
CA GLU A 160 25.45 -1.65 8.23
C GLU A 160 25.87 -0.48 7.33
N LEU A 161 26.06 -0.74 6.04
CA LEU A 161 26.39 0.31 5.05
C LEU A 161 25.28 1.35 4.96
N ALA A 162 24.01 0.93 4.96
CA ALA A 162 22.89 1.85 4.99
C ALA A 162 22.88 2.70 6.29
N CYS A 163 23.11 2.08 7.45
CA CYS A 163 23.17 2.82 8.72
C CYS A 163 24.26 3.90 8.72
N ILE A 164 25.42 3.61 8.14
CA ILE A 164 26.53 4.58 8.02
C ILE A 164 26.18 5.68 7.02
N ALA A 165 25.65 5.34 5.83
CA ALA A 165 25.35 6.29 4.77
C ALA A 165 24.29 7.35 5.16
N TYR A 166 23.36 6.97 6.05
CA TYR A 166 22.27 7.82 6.51
C TYR A 166 22.41 8.28 7.96
N ASP A 167 23.60 8.15 8.56
CA ASP A 167 23.81 8.60 9.93
C ASP A 167 23.50 10.11 10.07
N GLY A 168 22.74 10.45 11.11
CA GLY A 168 22.26 11.82 11.34
C GLY A 168 21.15 12.33 10.39
N LYS A 169 20.75 11.58 9.36
CA LYS A 169 19.67 11.99 8.45
C LYS A 169 18.30 11.57 8.96
N LYS A 170 17.33 12.47 8.82
CA LYS A 170 15.98 12.31 9.36
C LYS A 170 14.91 12.31 8.28
N ARG A 171 13.84 11.53 8.51
CA ARG A 171 12.60 11.54 7.73
C ARG A 171 11.71 12.70 8.18
N TYR A 172 10.66 12.97 7.40
CA TYR A 172 9.60 13.89 7.81
C TYR A 172 8.91 13.49 9.12
N SER A 173 8.98 12.21 9.51
CA SER A 173 8.50 11.71 10.80
C SER A 173 9.48 11.95 11.96
N GLU A 174 10.63 12.56 11.71
CA GLU A 174 11.77 12.73 12.63
C GLU A 174 12.53 11.42 12.98
N ASP A 175 12.10 10.29 12.41
CA ASP A 175 12.82 9.01 12.52
C ASP A 175 14.10 9.01 11.67
N ASP A 176 15.05 8.14 11.99
CA ASP A 176 16.27 7.96 11.17
C ASP A 176 15.90 7.55 9.73
N TYR A 177 16.50 8.17 8.72
CA TYR A 177 16.13 7.90 7.33
C TYR A 177 16.27 6.42 6.94
N VAL A 178 17.30 5.74 7.48
CA VAL A 178 17.53 4.30 7.26
C VAL A 178 16.33 3.43 7.62
N THR A 179 15.46 3.86 8.54
CA THR A 179 14.24 3.12 8.89
C THR A 179 13.31 2.94 7.68
N HIS A 180 13.26 3.90 6.75
CA HIS A 180 12.50 3.76 5.50
C HIS A 180 13.04 2.59 4.66
N LEU A 181 14.35 2.53 4.49
CA LEU A 181 15.01 1.51 3.67
C LEU A 181 14.80 0.11 4.25
N ILE A 182 14.91 -0.03 5.58
CA ILE A 182 14.67 -1.32 6.25
C ILE A 182 13.21 -1.73 6.10
N ASN A 183 12.26 -0.79 6.21
CA ASN A 183 10.85 -1.08 5.96
C ASN A 183 10.58 -1.53 4.52
N VAL A 184 11.23 -0.91 3.53
CA VAL A 184 11.14 -1.34 2.14
C VAL A 184 11.69 -2.76 1.97
N ALA A 185 12.83 -3.07 2.60
CA ALA A 185 13.41 -4.41 2.60
C ALA A 185 12.48 -5.47 3.24
N ILE A 186 11.79 -5.12 4.33
CA ILE A 186 10.76 -5.97 4.97
C ILE A 186 9.62 -6.24 3.99
N LEU A 187 9.09 -5.20 3.34
CA LEU A 187 8.04 -5.34 2.34
C LEU A 187 8.47 -6.25 1.18
N LEU A 188 9.69 -6.10 0.68
CA LEU A 188 10.21 -6.94 -0.41
C LEU A 188 10.38 -8.40 0.03
N SER A 189 10.81 -8.64 1.28
CA SER A 189 10.90 -9.99 1.85
C SER A 189 9.51 -10.62 2.02
N GLU A 190 8.50 -9.83 2.37
CA GLU A 190 7.09 -10.26 2.39
C GLU A 190 6.51 -10.54 0.99
N MET A 191 7.04 -9.89 -0.04
CA MET A 191 6.73 -10.16 -1.44
C MET A 191 7.54 -11.35 -2.00
N GLU A 192 8.39 -11.98 -1.19
CA GLU A 192 9.28 -13.07 -1.60
C GLU A 192 10.23 -12.66 -2.75
N ALA A 193 10.70 -11.41 -2.75
CA ALA A 193 11.70 -10.94 -3.72
C ALA A 193 13.01 -11.74 -3.62
N ASN A 194 13.90 -11.63 -4.61
CA ASN A 194 15.23 -12.26 -4.50
C ASN A 194 16.16 -11.46 -3.56
N GLU A 195 17.25 -12.11 -3.12
CA GLU A 195 18.27 -11.52 -2.23
C GLU A 195 18.81 -10.20 -2.80
N GLU A 196 19.18 -10.18 -4.08
CA GLU A 196 19.76 -9.01 -4.73
C GLU A 196 18.83 -7.80 -4.73
N THR A 197 17.52 -8.03 -4.83
CA THR A 197 16.49 -6.98 -4.77
C THR A 197 16.38 -6.40 -3.37
N VAL A 198 16.35 -7.26 -2.34
CA VAL A 198 16.29 -6.83 -0.93
C VAL A 198 17.55 -6.06 -0.56
N VAL A 199 18.73 -6.56 -0.94
CA VAL A 199 20.02 -5.88 -0.74
C VAL A 199 20.05 -4.54 -1.49
N ALA A 200 19.66 -4.51 -2.77
CA ALA A 200 19.62 -3.28 -3.55
C ALA A 200 18.69 -2.24 -2.92
N SER A 201 17.55 -2.66 -2.36
CA SER A 201 16.61 -1.74 -1.70
C SER A 201 17.20 -1.03 -0.48
N LEU A 202 18.13 -1.66 0.24
CA LEU A 202 18.83 -1.05 1.37
C LEU A 202 19.89 -0.03 0.93
N LEU A 203 20.34 -0.08 -0.31
CA LEU A 203 21.53 0.63 -0.80
C LEU A 203 21.27 1.61 -1.95
N HIS A 204 20.10 1.56 -2.60
CA HIS A 204 19.86 2.26 -3.86
C HIS A 204 20.02 3.78 -3.79
N ASP A 205 19.66 4.39 -2.66
CA ASP A 205 19.76 5.83 -2.45
C ASP A 205 21.18 6.28 -2.03
N ILE A 206 22.13 5.36 -1.74
CA ILE A 206 23.45 5.70 -1.16
C ILE A 206 24.30 6.56 -2.11
N ILE A 207 24.04 6.48 -3.42
CA ILE A 207 24.82 7.14 -4.46
C ILE A 207 24.33 8.58 -4.71
N LEU A 208 23.08 8.89 -4.35
CA LEU A 208 22.46 10.18 -4.61
C LEU A 208 22.76 11.21 -3.51
N GLU A 209 23.17 10.77 -2.34
CA GLU A 209 23.46 11.65 -1.21
C GLU A 209 24.96 11.81 -0.98
N GLU A 210 25.37 12.89 -0.30
CA GLU A 210 26.74 13.13 0.18
C GLU A 210 27.10 12.09 1.28
N SER A 211 27.08 10.81 0.93
CA SER A 211 27.43 9.69 1.77
C SER A 211 28.95 9.61 1.92
N SER A 212 29.42 9.18 3.09
CA SER A 212 30.82 8.83 3.31
C SER A 212 31.23 7.53 2.60
N ILE A 213 30.27 6.80 2.02
CA ILE A 213 30.47 5.53 1.34
C ILE A 213 30.48 5.76 -0.17
N SER A 214 31.52 5.28 -0.84
CA SER A 214 31.62 5.38 -2.29
C SER A 214 30.89 4.25 -3.01
N PHE A 215 30.35 4.52 -4.19
CA PHE A 215 29.74 3.49 -5.03
C PHE A 215 30.73 2.36 -5.39
N GLU A 216 32.03 2.66 -5.44
CA GLU A 216 33.09 1.68 -5.68
C GLU A 216 33.29 0.71 -4.51
N GLU A 217 32.97 1.10 -3.28
CA GLU A 217 32.94 0.18 -2.14
C GLU A 217 31.77 -0.78 -2.26
N VAL A 218 30.57 -0.28 -2.59
CA VAL A 218 29.38 -1.12 -2.80
C VAL A 218 29.62 -2.15 -3.91
N LYS A 219 30.24 -1.75 -5.03
CA LYS A 219 30.59 -2.66 -6.14
C LYS A 219 31.55 -3.79 -5.77
N LYS A 220 32.43 -3.59 -4.79
CA LYS A 220 33.39 -4.63 -4.37
C LYS A 220 32.75 -5.68 -3.49
N GLU A 221 31.73 -5.29 -2.74
CA GLU A 221 31.08 -6.14 -1.73
C GLU A 221 29.90 -6.94 -2.32
N PHE A 222 29.20 -6.41 -3.33
CA PHE A 222 27.96 -7.01 -3.85
C PHE A 222 28.04 -7.46 -5.31
N SER A 223 27.11 -8.34 -5.70
CA SER A 223 27.05 -8.91 -7.05
C SER A 223 26.77 -7.86 -8.12
N ASN A 224 27.25 -8.08 -9.34
CA ASN A 224 26.94 -7.21 -10.48
C ASN A 224 25.42 -7.02 -10.65
N ARG A 225 24.62 -8.06 -10.40
CA ARG A 225 23.16 -8.00 -10.45
C ARG A 225 22.60 -6.96 -9.48
N THR A 226 23.06 -6.96 -8.23
CA THR A 226 22.68 -5.96 -7.22
C THR A 226 22.99 -4.54 -7.70
N ILE A 227 24.18 -4.35 -8.28
CA ILE A 227 24.62 -3.05 -8.80
C ILE A 227 23.76 -2.58 -9.97
N ASP A 228 23.39 -3.49 -10.86
CA ASP A 228 22.51 -3.20 -12.00
C ASP A 228 21.11 -2.80 -11.53
N ILE A 229 20.56 -3.49 -10.52
CA ILE A 229 19.28 -3.11 -9.89
C ILE A 229 19.37 -1.71 -9.27
N ILE A 230 20.43 -1.43 -8.49
CA ILE A 230 20.63 -0.11 -7.88
C ILE A 230 20.62 1.00 -8.93
N LYS A 231 21.38 0.83 -10.03
CA LYS A 231 21.39 1.81 -11.14
C LYS A 231 20.01 1.96 -11.77
N GLY A 232 19.33 0.85 -12.02
CA GLY A 232 17.98 0.88 -12.59
C GLY A 232 16.98 1.63 -11.70
N VAL A 233 17.09 1.49 -10.38
CA VAL A 233 16.26 2.23 -9.41
C VAL A 233 16.56 3.73 -9.44
N MET A 234 17.83 4.13 -9.60
CA MET A 234 18.23 5.54 -9.70
C MET A 234 17.81 6.18 -11.01
N GLU A 235 17.93 5.46 -12.12
CA GLU A 235 17.64 5.93 -13.48
C GLU A 235 16.15 5.76 -13.85
N PHE A 236 15.35 5.21 -12.94
CA PHE A 236 13.95 4.89 -13.16
C PHE A 236 13.16 6.09 -13.67
N ASN A 237 12.75 6.03 -14.94
CA ASN A 237 11.94 7.03 -15.61
C ASN A 237 10.56 6.47 -16.00
N ARG A 238 9.57 7.36 -16.02
CA ARG A 238 8.14 7.03 -16.16
C ARG A 238 7.75 6.45 -17.54
N ASP A 239 8.60 6.60 -18.55
CA ASP A 239 8.28 6.32 -19.97
C ASP A 239 8.96 5.05 -20.54
N ASP A 240 9.78 4.34 -19.77
CA ASP A 240 10.52 3.19 -20.31
C ASP A 240 9.68 1.91 -20.32
N ASN A 241 9.51 1.33 -21.51
CA ASN A 241 8.73 0.11 -21.75
C ASN A 241 9.49 -1.18 -21.43
N ILE A 242 10.71 -1.10 -20.89
CA ILE A 242 11.50 -2.24 -20.43
C ILE A 242 12.00 -1.89 -19.04
N ILE A 243 11.20 -2.20 -18.01
CA ILE A 243 11.61 -2.01 -16.64
C ILE A 243 11.84 -3.39 -16.05
N ASP A 244 13.06 -3.58 -15.58
CA ASP A 244 13.50 -4.71 -14.78
C ASP A 244 12.53 -4.97 -13.61
N GLU A 245 12.05 -6.20 -13.47
CA GLU A 245 11.05 -6.57 -12.48
C GLU A 245 11.50 -6.23 -11.05
N ASP A 246 12.79 -6.41 -10.76
CA ASP A 246 13.38 -6.13 -9.44
C ASP A 246 13.35 -4.62 -9.13
N VAL A 247 13.62 -3.79 -10.14
CA VAL A 247 13.52 -2.32 -10.04
C VAL A 247 12.08 -1.89 -9.79
N ILE A 248 11.12 -2.51 -10.49
CA ILE A 248 9.69 -2.23 -10.29
C ILE A 248 9.28 -2.58 -8.86
N MET A 249 9.67 -3.76 -8.37
CA MET A 249 9.31 -4.21 -7.03
C MET A 249 9.80 -3.24 -5.97
N ILE A 250 11.05 -2.77 -6.07
CA ILE A 250 11.60 -1.76 -5.17
C ILE A 250 10.78 -0.46 -5.23
N LYS A 251 10.48 0.05 -6.43
CA LYS A 251 9.69 1.29 -6.59
C LYS A 251 8.26 1.18 -6.07
N LEU A 252 7.63 0.01 -6.17
CA LEU A 252 6.31 -0.23 -5.58
C LEU A 252 6.39 -0.29 -4.06
N ALA A 253 7.38 -0.98 -3.49
CA ALA A 253 7.58 -1.08 -2.05
C ALA A 253 7.91 0.29 -1.42
N GLU A 254 8.81 1.07 -2.03
CA GLU A 254 9.09 2.46 -1.67
C GLU A 254 7.80 3.30 -1.67
N ARG A 255 7.01 3.21 -2.74
CA ARG A 255 5.78 3.98 -2.87
C ARG A 255 4.76 3.58 -1.81
N LEU A 256 4.63 2.28 -1.54
CA LEU A 256 3.73 1.77 -0.52
C LEU A 256 4.10 2.31 0.86
N HIS A 257 5.37 2.22 1.26
CA HIS A 257 5.83 2.77 2.53
C HIS A 257 5.59 4.28 2.61
N ASN A 258 5.92 5.03 1.55
CA ASN A 258 5.67 6.47 1.50
C ASN A 258 4.17 6.81 1.69
N MET A 259 3.26 6.02 1.09
CA MET A 259 1.82 6.20 1.26
C MET A 259 1.34 5.83 2.67
N ARG A 260 1.95 4.85 3.33
CA ARG A 260 1.68 4.48 4.74
C ARG A 260 2.08 5.59 5.70
N THR A 261 3.16 6.32 5.40
CA THR A 261 3.72 7.39 6.25
C THR A 261 3.41 8.80 5.72
N ILE A 262 2.46 8.94 4.80
CA ILE A 262 2.21 10.21 4.12
C ILE A 262 1.76 11.32 5.09
N GLU A 263 1.14 10.99 6.22
CA GLU A 263 0.65 11.96 7.21
C GLU A 263 1.76 12.84 7.81
N PHE A 264 3.02 12.38 7.78
CA PHE A 264 4.16 13.15 8.27
C PHE A 264 4.65 14.21 7.28
N MET A 265 4.33 14.08 5.99
CA MET A 265 4.71 15.07 4.99
C MET A 265 3.72 16.24 4.94
N ASN A 266 4.10 17.35 4.31
CA ASN A 266 3.21 18.51 4.13
C ASN A 266 1.90 18.13 3.40
N GLU A 267 0.77 18.44 4.03
CA GLU A 267 -0.59 18.14 3.54
C GLU A 267 -0.85 18.64 2.11
N SER A 268 -0.24 19.76 1.72
CA SER A 268 -0.36 20.30 0.35
C SER A 268 0.09 19.32 -0.74
N ARG A 269 0.98 18.37 -0.42
CA ARG A 269 1.55 17.39 -1.35
C ARG A 269 0.81 16.05 -1.32
N TRP A 270 -0.10 15.82 -0.35
CA TRP A 270 -0.80 14.54 -0.21
C TRP A 270 -1.58 14.16 -1.46
N LYS A 271 -2.38 15.10 -1.97
CA LYS A 271 -3.19 14.90 -3.18
C LYS A 271 -2.35 14.66 -4.43
N GLU A 272 -1.21 15.35 -4.54
CA GLU A 272 -0.25 15.12 -5.63
C GLU A 272 0.29 13.69 -5.58
N LYS A 273 0.75 13.25 -4.41
CA LYS A 273 1.34 11.91 -4.21
C LYS A 273 0.32 10.78 -4.34
N ALA A 274 -0.90 10.99 -3.89
CA ALA A 274 -1.99 10.03 -4.06
C ALA A 274 -2.40 9.87 -5.53
N LYS A 275 -2.49 10.98 -6.28
CA LYS A 275 -2.72 10.92 -7.74
C LYS A 275 -1.59 10.24 -8.48
N GLU A 276 -0.35 10.59 -8.16
CA GLU A 276 0.84 9.94 -8.74
C GLU A 276 0.79 8.42 -8.51
N THR A 277 0.37 7.99 -7.32
CA THR A 277 0.23 6.57 -6.97
C THR A 277 -0.82 5.88 -7.83
N LEU A 278 -2.00 6.48 -8.02
CA LEU A 278 -3.05 5.89 -8.85
C LEU A 278 -2.73 5.90 -10.35
N GLU A 279 -2.12 6.97 -10.85
CA GLU A 279 -1.91 7.16 -12.29
C GLU A 279 -0.65 6.42 -12.79
N ILE A 280 0.34 6.22 -11.93
CA ILE A 280 1.65 5.66 -12.32
C ILE A 280 1.89 4.30 -11.66
N PHE A 281 1.84 4.24 -10.33
CA PHE A 281 2.27 3.05 -9.59
C PHE A 281 1.22 1.93 -9.62
N LEU A 282 -0.07 2.26 -9.58
CA LEU A 282 -1.13 1.26 -9.61
C LEU A 282 -1.18 0.46 -10.92
N PRO A 283 -1.08 1.06 -12.13
CA PRO A 283 -0.95 0.31 -13.37
C PRO A 283 0.28 -0.62 -13.40
N ILE A 284 1.38 -0.19 -12.78
CA ILE A 284 2.60 -0.99 -12.68
C ILE A 284 2.40 -2.18 -11.73
N ALA A 285 1.78 -1.96 -10.57
CA ALA A 285 1.44 -3.04 -9.63
C ALA A 285 0.49 -4.08 -10.26
N VAL A 286 -0.44 -3.63 -11.10
CA VAL A 286 -1.33 -4.52 -11.89
C VAL A 286 -0.54 -5.39 -12.86
N LYS A 287 0.51 -4.86 -13.50
CA LYS A 287 1.38 -5.67 -14.40
C LYS A 287 2.10 -6.80 -13.66
N LEU A 288 2.51 -6.56 -12.41
CA LEU A 288 3.14 -7.59 -11.55
C LEU A 288 2.12 -8.54 -10.91
N ASN A 289 0.83 -8.32 -11.12
CA ASN A 289 -0.25 -9.15 -10.56
C ASN A 289 -0.17 -9.31 -9.02
N ASN A 290 0.34 -8.30 -8.30
CA ASN A 290 0.43 -8.31 -6.84
C ASN A 290 -0.83 -7.70 -6.22
N GLU A 291 -1.84 -8.54 -5.98
CA GLU A 291 -3.16 -8.11 -5.51
C GLU A 291 -3.13 -7.36 -4.16
N LYS A 292 -2.22 -7.73 -3.25
CA LYS A 292 -2.08 -7.08 -1.93
C LYS A 292 -1.62 -5.63 -2.08
N ILE A 293 -0.58 -5.39 -2.88
CA ILE A 293 -0.05 -4.04 -3.14
C ILE A 293 -1.09 -3.19 -3.88
N ILE A 294 -1.77 -3.76 -4.88
CA ILE A 294 -2.82 -3.07 -5.63
C ILE A 294 -3.92 -2.59 -4.68
N ALA A 295 -4.40 -3.48 -3.81
CA ALA A 295 -5.45 -3.15 -2.85
C ALA A 295 -5.01 -2.05 -1.89
N GLU A 296 -3.80 -2.15 -1.34
CA GLU A 296 -3.30 -1.21 -0.35
C GLU A 296 -2.97 0.17 -0.92
N LEU A 297 -2.25 0.23 -2.05
CA LEU A 297 -1.95 1.49 -2.72
C LEU A 297 -3.23 2.21 -3.13
N ASN A 298 -4.24 1.48 -3.61
CA ASN A 298 -5.53 2.07 -3.95
C ASN A 298 -6.25 2.62 -2.71
N ASP A 299 -6.33 1.85 -1.61
CA ASP A 299 -7.01 2.29 -0.37
C ASP A 299 -6.34 3.53 0.24
N LEU A 300 -5.01 3.48 0.39
CA LEU A 300 -4.23 4.61 0.88
C LEU A 300 -4.38 5.82 -0.04
N SER A 301 -4.30 5.66 -1.36
CA SER A 301 -4.44 6.79 -2.29
C SER A 301 -5.82 7.44 -2.20
N VAL A 302 -6.89 6.65 -2.13
CA VAL A 302 -8.27 7.18 -2.01
C VAL A 302 -8.45 8.00 -0.73
N LYS A 303 -7.75 7.67 0.36
CA LYS A 303 -7.79 8.43 1.63
C LYS A 303 -7.27 9.87 1.47
N TYR A 304 -6.34 10.12 0.55
CA TYR A 304 -5.59 11.38 0.44
C TYR A 304 -5.87 12.20 -0.83
N ILE A 305 -6.93 11.89 -1.58
CA ILE A 305 -7.38 12.61 -2.79
C ILE A 305 -8.46 13.65 -2.47
#